data_AF-I2K5X4-F1
#
_entry.id   AF-I2K5X4-F1
#
_cell.length_a   1.000
_cell.length_b   1.000
_cell.length_c   1.000
_cell.angle_alpha   90.00
_cell.angle_beta   90.00
_cell.angle_gamma   90.00
#
_symmetry.space_group_name_H-M   'P 1'
#
loop_
_entity.id
_entity.type
_entity.pdbx_description
1 polymer ?
#
loop_
_entity_poly.entity_id
_entity_poly.type
_entity_poly.pdbx_seq_one_letter_code
_entity_poly.pdbx_strand_id
1 'polypeptide(L)'
;MENKIKKSVATLLAHIIKIDDRDIEKETPLFCKLMEIDFGCGPEEAKTFLKETLQEEYDLDEHIAIINEALCDDKLSKMHILEQLNHIIYSDTITPNDYEEFEKIKKALFSC
;
A
#
# COMPACT_ATOMS: atom_id res chain seq x y z
N MET A 1 -12.03 -1.20 9.22
CA MET A 1 -11.89 -0.48 7.93
C MET A 1 -12.78 -1.16 6.89
N GLU A 2 -13.49 -0.38 6.06
CA GLU A 2 -14.33 -0.93 4.99
C GLU A 2 -13.50 -1.64 3.92
N ASN A 3 -14.08 -2.64 3.26
CA ASN A 3 -13.38 -3.47 2.28
C ASN A 3 -12.78 -2.66 1.12
N LYS A 4 -13.50 -1.63 0.65
CA LYS A 4 -13.03 -0.73 -0.43
C LYS A 4 -11.75 0.02 -0.03
N ILE A 5 -11.67 0.47 1.23
CA ILE A 5 -10.50 1.16 1.76
C ILE A 5 -9.35 0.17 1.92
N LYS A 6 -9.61 -1.03 2.47
CA LYS A 6 -8.59 -2.09 2.59
C LYS A 6 -7.98 -2.45 1.23
N LYS A 7 -8.82 -2.65 0.20
CA LYS A 7 -8.34 -2.91 -1.17
C LYS A 7 -7.49 -1.76 -1.69
N SER A 8 -7.89 -0.51 -1.44
CA SER A 8 -7.11 0.65 -1.89
C SER A 8 -5.77 0.78 -1.18
N VAL A 9 -5.71 0.53 0.13
CA VAL A 9 -4.44 0.47 0.89
C VAL A 9 -3.57 -0.68 0.37
N ALA A 10 -4.15 -1.86 0.16
CA ALA A 10 -3.45 -3.02 -0.38
C ALA A 10 -2.85 -2.72 -1.77
N THR A 11 -3.61 -2.08 -2.66
CA THR A 11 -3.14 -1.67 -3.98
C THR A 11 -2.00 -0.67 -3.90
N LEU A 12 -2.08 0.30 -2.98
CA LEU A 12 -1.01 1.26 -2.72
C LEU A 12 0.27 0.58 -2.23
N LEU A 13 0.18 -0.36 -1.29
CA LEU A 13 1.36 -1.08 -0.79
C LEU A 13 1.95 -2.03 -1.84
N ALA A 14 1.10 -2.71 -2.61
CA ALA A 14 1.49 -3.61 -3.68
C ALA A 14 2.06 -2.87 -4.91
N HIS A 15 1.79 -1.56 -5.04
CA HIS A 15 2.33 -0.73 -6.11
C HIS A 15 3.86 -0.79 -6.16
N ILE A 16 4.53 -0.62 -5.01
CA ILE A 16 5.98 -0.68 -4.90
C ILE A 16 6.53 -2.04 -5.34
N ILE A 17 5.89 -3.12 -4.89
CA ILE A 17 6.26 -4.50 -5.27
C ILE A 17 6.16 -4.70 -6.80
N LYS A 18 5.12 -4.11 -7.43
CA LYS A 18 4.88 -4.23 -8.88
C LYS A 18 5.86 -3.41 -9.71
N ILE A 19 6.11 -2.16 -9.35
CA ILE A 19 6.97 -1.27 -10.16
C ILE A 19 8.45 -1.67 -10.11
N ASP A 20 8.86 -2.27 -8.99
CA ASP A 20 10.24 -2.73 -8.78
C ASP A 20 10.46 -4.18 -9.23
N ASP A 21 9.44 -4.85 -9.80
CA ASP A 21 9.48 -6.25 -10.25
C ASP A 21 10.04 -7.21 -9.18
N ARG A 22 9.56 -7.05 -7.93
CA ARG A 22 10.10 -7.79 -6.78
C ARG A 22 9.61 -9.24 -6.73
N ASP A 23 10.38 -10.09 -6.07
CA ASP A 23 9.99 -11.49 -5.82
C ASP A 23 8.74 -11.59 -4.95
N ILE A 24 7.63 -11.96 -5.57
CA ILE A 24 6.31 -12.05 -4.94
C ILE A 24 6.31 -13.07 -3.79
N GLU A 25 7.02 -14.20 -3.92
CA GLU A 25 7.04 -15.22 -2.87
C GLU A 25 7.77 -14.72 -1.62
N LYS A 26 8.81 -13.89 -1.81
CA LYS A 26 9.55 -13.23 -0.72
C LYS A 26 8.73 -12.13 -0.05
N GLU A 27 8.01 -11.32 -0.82
CA GLU A 27 7.31 -10.15 -0.29
C GLU A 27 5.91 -10.48 0.28
N THR A 28 5.26 -11.55 -0.19
CA THR A 28 3.90 -11.94 0.25
C THR A 28 3.76 -12.08 1.78
N PRO A 29 4.65 -12.79 2.50
CA PRO A 29 4.52 -12.93 3.95
C PRO A 29 4.60 -11.59 4.69
N LEU A 30 5.49 -10.70 4.24
CA LEU A 30 5.61 -9.36 4.81
C LEU A 30 4.33 -8.56 4.52
N PHE A 31 3.91 -8.50 3.26
CA PHE A 31 2.70 -7.80 2.83
C PHE A 31 1.48 -8.21 3.66
N CYS A 32 1.23 -9.52 3.80
CA CYS A 32 0.13 -10.03 4.61
C CYS A 32 0.20 -9.59 6.07
N LYS A 33 1.39 -9.60 6.66
CA LYS A 33 1.59 -9.17 8.04
C LYS A 33 1.31 -7.68 8.22
N LEU A 34 1.76 -6.82 7.30
CA LEU A 34 1.50 -5.38 7.38
C LEU A 34 0.01 -5.08 7.23
N MET A 35 -0.66 -5.80 6.32
CA MET A 35 -2.10 -5.71 6.11
C MET A 35 -2.93 -6.15 7.34
N GLU A 36 -2.43 -7.12 8.10
CA GLU A 36 -3.08 -7.61 9.32
C GLU A 36 -2.95 -6.61 10.49
N ILE A 37 -1.74 -6.11 10.75
CA ILE A 37 -1.42 -5.31 11.95
C ILE A 37 -2.24 -4.00 12.00
N ASP A 38 -2.23 -3.22 10.93
CA ASP A 38 -2.82 -1.87 10.95
C ASP A 38 -4.22 -1.79 10.33
N PHE A 39 -4.57 -2.77 9.47
CA PHE A 39 -5.80 -2.69 8.67
C PHE A 39 -6.79 -3.82 8.95
N GLY A 40 -6.44 -4.77 9.82
CA GLY A 40 -7.28 -5.91 10.19
C GLY A 40 -7.70 -6.72 8.96
N CYS A 41 -6.82 -6.82 7.97
CA CYS A 41 -7.01 -7.61 6.76
C CYS A 41 -6.46 -9.01 7.00
N GLY A 42 -7.30 -10.03 6.83
CA GLY A 42 -6.88 -11.41 7.04
C GLY A 42 -5.81 -11.82 6.01
N PRO A 43 -4.91 -12.77 6.32
CA PRO A 43 -3.81 -13.14 5.43
C PRO A 43 -4.29 -13.62 4.05
N GLU A 44 -5.41 -14.35 3.98
CA GLU A 44 -5.98 -14.81 2.70
C GLU A 44 -6.64 -13.66 1.89
N GLU A 45 -7.24 -12.68 2.57
CA GLU A 45 -7.79 -11.46 1.96
C GLU A 45 -6.64 -10.62 1.39
N ALA A 46 -5.58 -10.41 2.17
CA ALA A 46 -4.39 -9.68 1.74
C ALA A 46 -3.71 -10.33 0.53
N LYS A 47 -3.53 -11.66 0.53
CA LYS A 47 -2.99 -12.39 -0.64
C LYS A 47 -3.83 -12.18 -1.89
N THR A 48 -5.16 -12.18 -1.73
CA THR A 48 -6.08 -11.94 -2.84
C THR A 48 -5.86 -10.56 -3.43
N PHE A 49 -5.82 -9.51 -2.60
CA PHE A 49 -5.56 -8.15 -3.08
C PHE A 49 -4.18 -7.98 -3.73
N LEU A 50 -3.14 -8.60 -3.17
CA LEU A 50 -1.80 -8.56 -3.75
C LEU A 50 -1.82 -9.18 -5.15
N LYS A 51 -2.41 -10.38 -5.29
CA LYS A 51 -2.50 -11.07 -6.57
C LYS A 51 -3.31 -10.29 -7.59
N GLU A 52 -4.48 -9.75 -7.21
CA GLU A 52 -5.30 -8.90 -8.07
C GLU A 52 -4.51 -7.69 -8.56
N THR A 53 -3.84 -6.97 -7.65
CA THR A 53 -3.06 -5.77 -8.00
C THR A 53 -1.90 -6.08 -8.97
N LEU A 54 -1.25 -7.24 -8.81
CA LEU A 54 -0.16 -7.66 -9.69
C LEU A 54 -0.67 -8.07 -11.08
N GLN A 55 -1.86 -8.65 -11.18
CA GLN A 55 -2.43 -9.19 -12.43
C GLN A 55 -3.28 -8.17 -13.21
N GLU A 56 -3.90 -7.22 -12.53
CA GLU A 56 -4.83 -6.26 -13.11
C GLU A 56 -4.16 -4.89 -13.33
N GLU A 57 -4.69 -4.13 -14.28
CA GLU A 57 -4.42 -2.70 -14.36
C GLU A 57 -5.18 -1.98 -13.24
N TYR A 58 -4.56 -0.97 -12.66
CA TYR A 58 -5.17 -0.14 -11.62
C TYR A 58 -4.72 1.30 -11.79
N ASP A 59 -5.55 2.22 -11.32
CA ASP A 59 -5.22 3.63 -11.20
C ASP A 59 -4.83 3.93 -9.73
N LEU A 60 -3.54 4.19 -9.50
CA LEU A 60 -3.05 4.48 -8.15
C LEU A 60 -3.67 5.77 -7.59
N ASP A 61 -3.89 6.79 -8.43
CA ASP A 61 -4.45 8.06 -8.00
C ASP A 61 -5.91 7.89 -7.57
N GLU A 62 -6.68 7.01 -8.25
CA GLU A 62 -8.04 6.64 -7.82
C GLU A 62 -8.03 5.99 -6.43
N HIS A 63 -7.13 5.04 -6.18
CA HIS A 63 -7.02 4.38 -4.88
C HIS A 63 -6.58 5.35 -3.77
N ILE A 64 -5.65 6.26 -4.07
CA ILE A 64 -5.26 7.31 -3.12
C ILE A 64 -6.44 8.24 -2.83
N ALA A 65 -7.25 8.59 -3.84
CA ALA A 65 -8.43 9.42 -3.64
C ALA A 65 -9.46 8.75 -2.72
N ILE A 66 -9.70 7.43 -2.87
CA ILE A 66 -10.57 6.65 -1.99
C ILE A 66 -10.06 6.68 -0.55
N ILE A 67 -8.76 6.48 -0.34
CA ILE A 67 -8.14 6.54 1.00
C ILE A 67 -8.29 7.94 1.59
N ASN A 68 -8.05 8.98 0.79
CA ASN A 68 -8.15 10.37 1.22
C ASN A 68 -9.55 10.77 1.63
N GLU A 69 -10.55 10.39 0.85
CA GLU A 69 -11.95 10.67 1.17
C GLU A 69 -12.35 9.98 2.48
N ALA A 70 -11.97 8.71 2.64
CA ALA A 70 -12.32 7.94 3.83
C ALA A 70 -11.56 8.35 5.10
N LEU A 71 -10.32 8.80 4.97
CA LEU A 71 -9.41 9.10 6.09
C LEU A 71 -9.04 10.58 6.17
N CYS A 72 -9.83 11.50 5.61
CA CYS A 72 -9.43 12.90 5.47
C CYS A 72 -8.96 13.51 6.80
N ASP A 73 -9.76 13.37 7.86
CA ASP A 73 -9.42 13.83 9.21
C ASP A 73 -8.58 12.83 10.03
N ASP A 74 -8.46 11.58 9.57
CA ASP A 74 -7.73 10.51 10.25
C ASP A 74 -6.25 10.46 9.82
N LYS A 75 -5.51 11.47 10.29
CA LYS A 75 -4.07 11.59 10.05
C LYS A 75 -3.27 10.44 10.65
N LEU A 76 -3.75 9.81 11.73
CA LEU A 76 -3.03 8.72 12.37
C LEU A 76 -3.03 7.48 11.48
N SER A 77 -4.19 7.09 10.95
CA SER A 77 -4.28 5.97 10.01
C SER A 77 -3.48 6.25 8.73
N LYS A 78 -3.46 7.49 8.22
CA LYS A 78 -2.60 7.87 7.09
C LYS A 78 -1.11 7.73 7.39
N MET A 79 -0.68 8.05 8.61
CA MET A 79 0.71 7.84 9.03
C MET A 79 1.07 6.35 9.11
N HIS A 80 0.16 5.50 9.59
CA HIS A 80 0.38 4.04 9.57
C HIS A 80 0.50 3.50 8.14
N ILE A 81 -0.29 4.00 7.18
CA ILE A 81 -0.13 3.64 5.76
C ILE A 81 1.28 3.99 5.27
N LEU A 82 1.80 5.17 5.59
CA LEU A 82 3.17 5.57 5.22
C LEU A 82 4.24 4.74 5.93
N GLU A 83 4.01 4.35 7.19
CA GLU A 83 4.90 3.45 7.93
C GLU A 83 4.97 2.08 7.25
N GLN A 84 3.83 1.51 6.86
CA GLN A 84 3.81 0.24 6.15
C GLN A 84 4.39 0.32 4.73
N LEU A 85 4.18 1.43 4.02
CA LEU A 85 4.82 1.69 2.74
C LEU A 85 6.35 1.70 2.88
N ASN A 86 6.87 2.35 3.93
CA ASN A 86 8.31 2.33 4.24
C ASN A 86 8.82 0.92 4.53
N HIS A 87 8.06 0.10 5.27
CA HIS A 87 8.44 -1.28 5.53
C HIS A 87 8.56 -2.13 4.26
N ILE A 88 7.67 -1.90 3.27
CA ILE A 88 7.81 -2.51 1.95
C ILE A 88 9.05 -1.96 1.24
N ILE A 89 9.26 -0.65 1.19
CA ILE A 89 10.44 -0.08 0.51
C ILE A 89 11.75 -0.67 1.09
N TYR A 90 11.88 -0.72 2.41
CA TYR A 90 13.09 -1.19 3.10
C TYR A 90 13.24 -2.72 3.14
N SER A 91 12.28 -3.49 2.64
CA SER A 91 12.39 -4.96 2.54
C SER A 91 13.31 -5.42 1.40
N ASP A 92 13.69 -4.49 0.53
CA ASP A 92 14.60 -4.70 -0.60
C ASP A 92 15.65 -3.58 -0.69
N THR A 93 16.43 -3.59 -1.76
CA THR A 93 17.47 -2.62 -2.05
C THR A 93 16.85 -1.25 -2.35
N ILE A 94 17.07 -0.30 -1.46
CA ILE A 94 16.57 1.07 -1.59
C ILE A 94 17.28 1.80 -2.72
N THR A 95 16.51 2.42 -3.59
CA THR A 95 16.94 3.26 -4.70
C THR A 95 16.48 4.71 -4.51
N PRO A 96 17.05 5.69 -5.24
CA PRO A 96 16.52 7.05 -5.25
C PRO A 96 15.06 7.14 -5.72
N ASN A 97 14.62 6.22 -6.60
CA ASN A 97 13.25 6.20 -7.12
C ASN A 97 12.23 5.88 -6.01
N ASP A 98 12.59 5.01 -5.06
CA ASP A 98 11.73 4.70 -3.91
C ASP A 98 11.41 5.94 -3.08
N TYR A 99 12.39 6.84 -2.92
CA TYR A 99 12.19 8.10 -2.21
C TYR A 99 11.24 9.05 -2.96
N GLU A 100 11.39 9.13 -4.28
CA GLU A 100 10.51 9.95 -5.12
C GLU A 100 9.06 9.44 -5.08
N GLU A 101 8.85 8.13 -5.21
CA GLU A 101 7.52 7.52 -5.13
C GLU A 101 6.92 7.66 -3.72
N PHE A 102 7.71 7.49 -2.67
CA PHE A 102 7.25 7.71 -1.30
C PHE A 102 6.76 9.16 -1.08
N GLU A 103 7.54 10.16 -1.48
CA GLU A 103 7.15 11.57 -1.30
C GLU A 103 5.95 11.95 -2.15
N LYS A 104 5.81 11.38 -3.36
CA LYS A 104 4.63 11.54 -4.21
C LYS A 104 3.38 10.98 -3.54
N ILE A 105 3.43 9.75 -3.05
CA ILE A 105 2.32 9.09 -2.35
C ILE A 105 1.96 9.86 -1.07
N LYS A 106 2.95 10.24 -0.27
CA LYS A 106 2.75 11.04 0.95
C LYS A 106 2.08 12.38 0.65
N LYS A 107 2.55 13.12 -0.36
CA LYS A 107 1.93 14.38 -0.75
C LYS A 107 0.47 14.17 -1.17
N ALA A 108 0.19 13.11 -1.93
CA ALA A 108 -1.15 12.79 -2.36
C ALA A 108 -2.05 12.40 -1.17
N LEU A 109 -1.60 11.54 -0.25
CA LEU A 109 -2.35 11.13 0.95
C LEU A 109 -2.66 12.28 1.94
N PHE A 110 -1.92 13.38 1.87
CA PHE A 110 -2.11 14.54 2.74
C PHE A 110 -2.54 15.79 1.96
N SER A 111 -3.19 15.60 0.81
CA SER A 111 -3.72 16.70 -0.03
C SER A 111 -5.16 17.11 0.29
N CYS A 112 -5.81 16.40 1.22
CA CYS A 112 -6.92 16.95 1.99
C CYS A 112 -6.34 17.77 3.17
#